data_AF-A0A645JI63-F1
#
_entry.id   AF-A0A645JI63-F1
#
_cell.length_a   1.000
_cell.length_b   1.000
_cell.length_c   1.000
_cell.angle_alpha   90.00
_cell.angle_beta   90.00
_cell.angle_gamma   90.00
#
_symmetry.space_group_name_H-M   'P 1'
#
loop_
_entity.id
_entity.type
_entity.pdbx_description
1 polymer ?
#
loop_
_entity_poly.entity_id
_entity_poly.type
_entity_poly.pdbx_seq_one_letter_code
_entity_poly.pdbx_strand_id
1 'polypeptide(L)'
;MVETINKMTRVQRQLVQDLGREPTAEEISDALEGALSPKRIREIQRIAMEPVSLETPIGEEDDSHLGDFIEDKESESPSEFTTKQLLKEE
;
A
#
# COMPACT_ATOMS: atom_id res chain seq x y z
N MET A 1 0.13 18.71 4.05
CA MET A 1 -0.02 17.37 3.43
C MET A 1 -1.48 17.06 3.14
N VAL A 2 -2.40 17.18 4.12
CA VAL A 2 -3.85 17.01 3.89
C VAL A 2 -4.39 17.92 2.79
N GLU A 3 -3.96 19.20 2.75
CA GLU A 3 -4.33 20.14 1.69
C GLU A 3 -3.86 19.69 0.30
N THR A 4 -2.63 19.15 0.21
CA THR A 4 -2.05 18.61 -1.02
C THR A 4 -2.85 17.40 -1.52
N ILE A 5 -3.23 16.50 -0.61
CA ILE A 5 -4.08 15.34 -0.91
C ILE A 5 -5.43 15.83 -1.42
N ASN A 6 -6.09 16.75 -0.70
CA ASN A 6 -7.40 17.28 -1.10
C ASN A 6 -7.36 17.98 -2.47
N LYS A 7 -6.30 18.74 -2.76
CA LYS A 7 -6.10 19.37 -4.08
C LYS A 7 -5.90 18.31 -5.17
N MET A 8 -5.07 17.31 -4.92
CA MET A 8 -4.82 16.19 -5.84
C MET A 8 -6.11 15.42 -6.12
N THR A 9 -6.87 15.04 -5.08
CA THR A 9 -8.13 14.31 -5.22
C THR A 9 -9.16 15.11 -6.02
N ARG A 10 -9.20 16.44 -5.87
CA ARG A 10 -10.10 17.30 -6.67
C ARG A 10 -9.73 17.26 -8.15
N VAL A 11 -8.45 17.42 -8.48
CA VAL A 11 -7.96 17.37 -9.87
C VAL A 11 -8.16 15.98 -10.47
N GLN A 12 -7.86 14.93 -9.71
CA GLN A 12 -8.09 13.55 -10.14
C GLN A 12 -9.56 13.31 -10.51
N ARG A 13 -10.51 13.76 -9.68
CA ARG A 13 -11.96 13.65 -9.97
C ARG A 13 -12.37 14.41 -11.24
N GLN A 14 -11.79 15.58 -11.47
CA GLN A 14 -12.05 16.34 -12.70
C GLN A 14 -11.56 15.56 -13.93
N LEU A 15 -10.32 15.06 -13.88
CA LEU A 15 -9.73 14.27 -14.96
C LEU A 15 -10.50 12.96 -15.23
N VAL A 16 -11.07 12.33 -14.20
CA VAL A 16 -11.93 11.15 -14.39
C VAL A 16 -13.17 11.49 -15.23
N GLN A 17 -13.79 12.65 -14.99
CA GLN A 17 -14.94 13.10 -15.79
C GLN A 17 -14.53 13.43 -17.23
N ASP A 18 -13.39 14.08 -17.40
CA ASP A 18 -12.92 14.54 -18.72
C ASP A 18 -12.38 13.38 -19.58
N LEU A 19 -11.68 12.41 -18.99
CA LEU A 19 -11.05 11.29 -19.69
C LEU A 19 -11.92 10.03 -19.76
N GLY A 20 -12.96 9.94 -18.92
CA GLY A 20 -13.78 8.73 -18.79
C GLY A 20 -13.04 7.51 -18.21
N ARG A 21 -11.85 7.71 -17.64
CA ARG A 21 -10.98 6.69 -17.03
C ARG A 21 -10.16 7.29 -15.89
N GLU A 22 -9.51 6.45 -15.11
CA GLU A 22 -8.54 6.94 -14.12
C GLU A 22 -7.34 7.61 -14.80
N PRO A 23 -6.92 8.81 -14.33
CA PRO A 23 -5.76 9.51 -14.85
C PRO A 23 -4.46 8.92 -14.31
N THR A 24 -3.41 8.99 -15.13
CA THR A 24 -2.05 8.61 -14.77
C THR A 24 -1.40 9.65 -13.85
N ALA A 25 -0.31 9.27 -13.16
CA ALA A 25 0.41 10.20 -12.28
C ALA A 25 1.03 11.37 -13.06
N GLU A 26 1.41 11.13 -14.31
CA GLU A 26 1.87 12.13 -15.27
C GLU A 26 0.75 13.13 -15.61
N GLU A 27 -0.45 12.65 -15.97
CA GLU A 27 -1.60 13.52 -16.29
C GLU A 27 -2.03 14.37 -15.07
N ILE A 28 -1.99 13.81 -13.86
CA ILE A 28 -2.26 14.57 -12.63
C ILE A 28 -1.17 15.62 -12.37
N SER A 29 0.10 15.30 -12.67
CA SER A 29 1.23 16.24 -12.53
C SER A 29 1.07 17.42 -13.48
N ASP A 30 0.74 17.15 -14.73
CA ASP A 30 0.52 18.17 -15.76
C ASP A 30 -0.68 19.07 -15.43
N ALA A 31 -1.79 18.47 -14.96
CA ALA A 31 -2.97 19.21 -14.52
C ALA A 31 -2.74 20.05 -13.24
N LEU A 32 -1.66 19.75 -12.50
CA LEU A 32 -1.18 20.54 -11.36
C LEU A 32 -0.05 21.50 -11.75
N GLU A 33 0.18 21.73 -13.05
CA GLU A 33 1.24 22.60 -13.59
C GLU A 33 2.65 22.21 -13.10
N GLY A 34 2.89 20.92 -12.91
CA GLY A 34 4.17 20.41 -12.42
C GLY A 34 4.47 20.72 -10.95
N ALA A 35 3.50 21.22 -10.18
CA ALA A 35 3.67 21.50 -8.75
C ALA A 35 4.05 20.25 -7.92
N LEU A 36 3.70 19.06 -8.42
CA LEU A 36 4.08 17.77 -7.85
C LEU A 36 4.64 16.88 -8.95
N SER A 37 5.77 16.23 -8.72
CA SER A 37 6.31 15.24 -9.67
C SER A 37 5.46 13.97 -9.69
N PRO A 38 5.44 13.21 -10.81
CA PRO A 38 4.72 11.93 -10.89
C PRO A 38 5.16 10.94 -9.79
N LYS A 39 6.45 10.94 -9.45
CA LYS A 39 6.98 10.14 -8.32
C LYS A 39 6.32 10.52 -7.00
N ARG A 40 6.21 11.82 -6.71
CA ARG A 40 5.61 12.31 -5.47
C ARG A 40 4.11 12.05 -5.42
N ILE A 41 3.42 12.12 -6.56
CA ILE A 41 2.00 11.75 -6.67
C ILE A 41 1.81 10.27 -6.32
N ARG A 42 2.63 9.36 -6.86
CA ARG A 42 2.58 7.93 -6.50
C ARG A 42 2.87 7.65 -5.02
N GLU A 43 3.74 8.44 -4.40
CA GLU A 43 4.00 8.35 -2.96
C GLU A 43 2.78 8.82 -2.16
N ILE A 44 2.18 9.94 -2.54
CA ILE A 44 0.98 10.46 -1.88
C ILE A 44 -0.19 9.50 -2.03
N GLN A 45 -0.40 8.94 -3.23
CA GLN A 45 -1.41 7.91 -3.48
C GLN A 45 -1.20 6.70 -2.57
N ARG A 46 0.05 6.24 -2.38
CA ARG A 46 0.37 5.14 -1.48
C ARG A 46 0.07 5.46 -0.02
N ILE A 47 0.39 6.67 0.44
CA ILE A 47 0.14 7.11 1.82
C ILE A 47 -1.35 7.33 2.09
N ALA A 48 -2.11 7.74 1.06
CA ALA A 48 -3.54 7.96 1.16
C ALA A 48 -4.36 6.66 1.16
N MET A 49 -3.74 5.49 0.93
CA MET A 49 -4.44 4.21 1.08
C MET A 49 -4.72 3.97 2.57
N GLU A 50 -5.98 3.74 2.90
CA GLU A 50 -6.36 3.36 4.26
C GLU A 50 -5.89 1.92 4.55
N PRO A 51 -5.34 1.65 5.74
CA PRO A 51 -4.96 0.29 6.11
C PRO A 51 -6.20 -0.60 6.16
N VAL A 52 -6.06 -1.83 5.68
CA VAL A 52 -7.11 -2.85 5.72
C VAL A 52 -7.02 -3.61 7.04
N SER A 53 -8.17 -3.97 7.62
CA SER A 53 -8.22 -4.75 8.85
C SER A 53 -7.69 -6.18 8.63
N LEU A 54 -6.91 -6.70 9.57
CA LEU A 54 -6.51 -8.11 9.57
C LEU A 54 -7.69 -9.04 9.83
N GLU A 55 -8.73 -8.55 10.49
CA GLU A 55 -10.01 -9.25 10.74
C GLU A 55 -10.94 -9.22 9.50
N THR A 56 -10.46 -8.76 8.35
CA THR A 56 -11.28 -8.79 7.12
C THR A 56 -11.44 -10.24 6.70
N PRO A 57 -12.68 -10.78 6.60
CA PRO A 57 -12.88 -12.16 6.16
C PRO A 57 -12.43 -12.33 4.71
N ILE A 58 -11.85 -13.48 4.41
CA ILE A 58 -11.32 -13.86 3.10
C ILE A 58 -11.95 -15.20 2.70
N GLY A 59 -12.61 -15.23 1.54
CA GLY A 59 -13.29 -16.42 1.04
C GLY A 59 -14.80 -16.40 1.27
N GLU A 60 -15.46 -17.51 0.96
CA GLU A 60 -16.93 -17.68 1.14
C GLU A 60 -17.28 -18.30 2.49
N GLU A 61 -16.33 -19.01 3.10
CA GLU A 61 -16.45 -19.56 4.43
C GLU A 61 -15.89 -18.49 5.40
N ASP A 62 -16.72 -17.93 6.27
CA ASP A 62 -16.36 -16.87 7.25
C ASP A 62 -15.34 -17.34 8.32
N ASP A 63 -14.56 -18.39 8.04
CA ASP A 63 -13.59 -18.98 8.97
C ASP A 63 -12.17 -18.41 8.81
N SER A 64 -11.88 -17.78 7.67
CA SER A 64 -10.55 -17.33 7.29
C SER A 64 -10.48 -15.81 7.25
N HIS A 65 -9.48 -15.22 7.92
CA HIS A 65 -9.27 -13.78 7.98
C HIS A 65 -7.99 -13.39 7.20
N LEU A 66 -7.91 -12.13 6.76
CA LEU A 66 -6.74 -11.62 6.05
C LEU A 66 -5.44 -11.81 6.84
N GLY A 67 -5.50 -11.66 8.17
CA GLY A 67 -4.37 -11.87 9.07
C GLY A 67 -3.79 -13.28 9.02
N ASP A 68 -4.61 -14.30 8.75
CA ASP A 68 -4.19 -15.70 8.71
C ASP A 68 -3.22 -15.99 7.54
N PHE A 69 -3.19 -15.11 6.54
CA PHE A 69 -2.32 -15.22 5.37
C PHE A 69 -1.05 -14.38 5.44
N ILE A 70 -0.83 -13.64 6.53
CA ILE A 70 0.36 -12.79 6.70
C ILE A 70 1.43 -13.55 7.49
N GLU A 71 2.49 -13.96 6.80
CA GLU A 71 3.65 -14.59 7.42
C GLU A 71 4.42 -13.62 8.33
N ASP A 72 4.89 -14.12 9.47
CA ASP A 72 5.85 -13.40 10.31
C ASP A 72 7.28 -13.66 9.81
N LYS A 73 7.89 -12.64 9.21
CA LYS A 73 9.25 -12.70 8.66
C LYS A 73 10.35 -12.51 9.71
N GLU A 74 10.01 -12.06 10.89
CA GLU A 74 10.96 -11.88 12.00
C GLU A 74 11.06 -13.16 12.85
N SER A 75 10.16 -14.12 12.63
CA SER A 75 10.17 -15.41 13.31
C SER A 75 11.33 -16.29 12.82
N GLU A 76 12.22 -16.69 13.73
CA GLU A 76 13.29 -17.63 13.43
C GLU A 76 12.69 -19.04 13.25
N SER A 77 13.04 -19.73 12.15
CA SER A 77 12.52 -21.07 11.94
C SER A 77 13.09 -22.04 13.00
N PRO A 78 12.32 -23.07 13.44
CA PRO A 78 12.82 -24.05 14.41
C PRO A 78 14.10 -24.75 13.96
N SER A 79 14.25 -24.95 12.65
CA SER A 79 15.47 -25.45 12.02
C SER A 79 16.65 -24.51 12.21
N GLU A 80 16.50 -23.23 11.89
CA GLU A 80 17.58 -22.23 12.02
C GLU A 80 18.00 -22.04 13.48
N PHE A 81 17.04 -21.97 14.41
CA PHE A 81 17.32 -21.90 15.84
C PHE A 81 18.16 -23.09 16.29
N THR A 82 17.77 -24.32 15.92
CA THR A 82 18.47 -25.53 16.32
C THR A 82 19.89 -25.57 15.77
N THR A 83 20.10 -25.24 14.49
CA THR A 83 21.43 -25.17 13.88
C THR A 83 22.32 -24.15 14.60
N LYS A 84 21.76 -22.99 14.96
CA LYS A 84 22.49 -21.93 15.66
C LYS A 84 22.84 -22.29 17.10
N GLN A 85 22.00 -23.06 17.79
CA GLN A 85 22.31 -23.58 19.12
C GLN A 85 23.41 -24.63 19.08
N LEU A 86 23.33 -25.59 18.16
CA LEU A 86 24.37 -26.63 18.01
C LEU A 86 25.75 -26.01 17.71
N LEU A 87 25.82 -25.00 16.84
CA LEU A 87 27.07 -24.29 16.51
C LEU A 87 27.64 -23.47 17.68
N LYS A 88 26.85 -23.14 18.71
CA LYS A 88 27.32 -22.44 19.92
C LYS A 88 27.90 -23.38 20.97
N GLU A 89 27.54 -24.66 20.93
CA GLU A 89 27.97 -25.68 21.88
C GLU A 89 29.30 -26.35 21.49
N GLU A 90 29.79 -26.10 20.27
CA GLU A 90 31.16 -26.43 19.80
C GLU A 90 32.17 -25.32 20.11
#